data_AF-A0A8E8KAU8-F1
#
_entry.id   AF-A0A8E8KAU8-F1
#
_cell.length_a   1.000
_cell.length_b   1.000
_cell.length_c   1.000
_cell.angle_alpha   90.00
_cell.angle_beta   90.00
_cell.angle_gamma   90.00
#
_symmetry.space_group_name_H-M   'P 1'
#
loop_
_entity.id
_entity.type
_entity.pdbx_description
1 polymer ?
#
loop_
_entity_poly.entity_id
_entity_poly.type
_entity_poly.pdbx_seq_one_letter_code
_entity_poly.pdbx_strand_id
1 'polypeptide(L)'
;MSNTTVATAANPQMLIDKLPAAPGNWERNEEPGGIVEYRLPDKNSPCTAAKIAVRPDILSDATVRLVRKRGCSDAGSNTFDSLDAAVDAVSRELNHVLAAVNEDEAR
;
A
#
# COMPACT_ATOMS: atom_id res chain seq x y z
N MET A 1 6.49 35.00 4.01
CA MET A 1 6.41 33.92 3.01
C MET A 1 5.45 32.88 3.57
N SER A 2 4.24 32.80 3.01
CA SER A 2 3.26 31.81 3.42
C SER A 2 3.69 30.46 2.89
N ASN A 3 4.11 29.56 3.76
CA ASN A 3 4.16 28.14 3.41
C ASN A 3 2.70 27.70 3.24
N THR A 4 2.21 27.76 2.00
CA THR A 4 1.00 27.03 1.62
C THR A 4 1.37 25.55 1.69
N THR A 5 1.30 24.98 2.89
CA THR A 5 1.26 23.55 3.06
C THR A 5 0.04 23.09 2.27
N VAL A 6 0.24 22.30 1.22
CA VAL A 6 -0.84 21.62 0.52
C VAL A 6 -1.59 20.82 1.59
N ALA A 7 -2.73 21.34 2.04
CA ALA A 7 -3.44 20.89 3.24
C ALA A 7 -4.18 19.56 3.05
N THR A 8 -3.94 18.86 1.93
CA THR A 8 -4.63 17.64 1.54
C THR A 8 -3.77 16.38 1.67
N ALA A 9 -2.44 16.45 1.57
CA ALA A 9 -1.57 15.28 1.71
C ALA A 9 -1.50 14.82 3.18
N ALA A 10 -1.63 13.51 3.42
CA ALA A 10 -1.52 12.95 4.78
C ALA A 10 -0.14 13.28 5.40
N ASN A 11 -0.14 13.54 6.71
CA ASN A 11 1.09 13.55 7.49
C ASN A 11 1.77 12.17 7.37
N PRO A 12 3.02 12.08 6.86
CA PRO A 12 3.75 10.83 6.68
C PRO A 12 3.75 9.91 7.90
N GLN A 13 3.99 10.47 9.10
CA GLN A 13 4.07 9.67 10.32
C GLN A 13 2.70 9.13 10.71
N MET A 14 1.65 9.95 10.59
CA MET A 14 0.29 9.50 10.87
C MET A 14 -0.15 8.37 9.92
N LEU A 15 0.28 8.42 8.65
CA LEU A 15 0.00 7.34 7.70
C LEU A 15 0.69 6.04 8.13
N ILE A 16 1.97 6.11 8.49
CA ILE A 16 2.73 4.96 8.98
C ILE A 16 2.06 4.34 10.21
N ASP A 17 1.71 5.17 11.20
CA ASP A 17 1.17 4.74 12.48
C ASP A 17 -0.23 4.09 12.35
N LYS A 18 -1.04 4.53 11.39
CA LYS A 18 -2.41 4.02 11.19
C LYS A 18 -2.48 2.78 10.30
N LEU A 19 -1.51 2.58 9.41
CA LEU A 19 -1.55 1.46 8.49
C LEU A 19 -1.38 0.12 9.23
N PRO A 20 -2.08 -0.95 8.79
CA PRO A 20 -2.09 -2.21 9.53
C PRO A 20 -0.71 -2.87 9.54
N ALA A 21 -0.46 -3.73 10.53
CA ALA A 21 0.66 -4.66 10.45
C ALA A 21 0.50 -5.58 9.23
N ALA A 22 1.60 -6.13 8.71
CA ALA A 22 1.52 -7.10 7.63
C ALA A 22 0.85 -8.40 8.12
N PRO A 23 -0.20 -8.90 7.44
CA PRO A 23 -0.80 -10.18 7.78
C PRO A 23 -0.05 -11.36 7.13
N GLY A 24 0.03 -12.49 7.83
CA GLY A 24 0.57 -13.73 7.27
C GLY A 24 2.00 -13.58 6.73
N ASN A 25 2.20 -13.95 5.47
CA ASN A 25 3.51 -13.92 4.80
C ASN A 25 3.86 -12.58 4.16
N TRP A 26 3.02 -11.55 4.34
CA TRP A 26 3.38 -10.21 3.91
C TRP A 26 4.56 -9.69 4.73
N GLU A 27 5.48 -9.01 4.05
CA GLU A 27 6.53 -8.21 4.66
C GLU A 27 6.12 -6.75 4.59
N ARG A 28 6.17 -6.03 5.72
CA ARG A 28 5.92 -4.58 5.78
C ARG A 28 7.23 -3.83 5.94
N ASN A 29 7.50 -2.92 5.01
CA ASN A 29 8.68 -2.05 5.02
C ASN A 29 8.25 -0.59 5.02
N GLU A 30 8.98 0.22 5.76
CA GLU A 30 8.81 1.68 5.79
C GLU A 30 9.96 2.31 5.03
N GLU A 31 9.61 3.12 4.04
CA GLU A 31 10.56 3.81 3.16
C GLU A 31 10.52 5.31 3.44
N PRO A 32 11.63 6.04 3.19
CA PRO A 32 11.69 7.49 3.38
C PRO A 32 10.53 8.23 2.70
N GLY A 33 10.00 9.25 3.38
CA GLY A 33 8.90 10.08 2.86
C GLY A 33 7.49 9.58 3.17
N GLY A 34 7.34 8.63 4.12
CA GLY A 34 6.02 8.13 4.53
C GLY A 34 5.46 7.05 3.62
N ILE A 35 6.31 6.36 2.87
CA ILE A 35 5.90 5.28 2.00
C ILE A 35 5.92 3.99 2.82
N VAL A 36 4.82 3.25 2.83
CA VAL A 36 4.74 1.91 3.43
C VAL A 36 4.54 0.91 2.31
N GLU A 37 5.44 -0.07 2.22
CA GLU A 37 5.38 -1.15 1.26
C GLU A 37 5.02 -2.46 1.95
N TYR A 38 3.98 -3.11 1.45
CA TYR A 38 3.69 -4.51 1.74
C TYR A 38 4.16 -5.33 0.54
N ARG A 39 4.96 -6.38 0.80
CA ARG A 39 5.51 -7.27 -0.23
C ARG A 39 5.19 -8.71 0.15
N LEU A 40 4.59 -9.46 -0.77
CA LEU A 40 4.32 -10.88 -0.62
C LEU A 40 5.34 -11.64 -1.48
N PRO A 41 6.34 -12.31 -0.88
CA PRO A 41 7.41 -12.94 -1.63
C PRO A 41 6.90 -14.08 -2.51
N ASP A 42 7.57 -14.32 -3.64
CA ASP A 42 7.40 -15.51 -4.47
C ASP A 42 8.77 -16.17 -4.60
N LYS A 43 8.88 -17.45 -4.26
CA LYS A 43 10.15 -18.19 -4.30
C LYS A 43 10.49 -18.70 -5.70
N ASN A 44 9.50 -18.74 -6.60
CA ASN A 44 9.63 -19.28 -7.95
C ASN A 44 9.81 -18.19 -9.01
N SER A 45 9.79 -16.92 -8.61
CA SER A 45 9.86 -15.77 -9.49
C SER A 45 10.86 -14.74 -8.96
N PRO A 46 11.59 -14.04 -9.83
CA PRO A 46 12.38 -12.87 -9.42
C PRO A 46 11.48 -11.70 -8.98
N CYS A 47 10.18 -11.76 -9.27
CA CYS A 47 9.20 -10.76 -8.85
C CYS A 47 8.44 -11.23 -7.61
N THR A 48 7.94 -10.28 -6.82
CA THR A 48 7.04 -10.56 -5.69
C THR A 48 5.69 -11.11 -6.20
N ALA A 49 5.06 -12.03 -5.48
CA ALA A 49 3.71 -12.49 -5.81
C ALA A 49 2.74 -11.30 -5.88
N ALA A 50 2.85 -10.40 -4.90
CA ALA A 50 2.14 -9.12 -4.91
C ALA A 50 2.87 -8.05 -4.10
N LYS A 51 2.66 -6.79 -4.47
CA LYS A 51 3.12 -5.63 -3.69
C LYS A 51 2.04 -4.56 -3.63
N ILE A 52 1.92 -3.93 -2.46
CA ILE A 52 1.07 -2.76 -2.22
C ILE A 52 1.96 -1.66 -1.65
N ALA A 53 2.08 -0.55 -2.37
CA ALA A 53 2.78 0.64 -1.89
C ALA A 53 1.75 1.73 -1.54
N VAL A 54 1.81 2.23 -0.32
CA VAL A 54 0.90 3.26 0.21
C VAL A 54 1.72 4.48 0.57
N ARG A 55 1.29 5.67 0.14
CA ARG A 55 2.03 6.91 0.34
C ARG A 55 1.10 8.12 0.43
N PRO A 56 1.51 9.24 1.07
CA PRO A 56 0.82 10.50 0.91
C PRO A 56 0.74 10.85 -0.59
N ASP A 57 -0.41 11.33 -1.03
CA ASP A 57 -0.53 11.81 -2.41
C ASP A 57 0.04 13.23 -2.52
N ILE A 58 1.03 13.40 -3.39
CA ILE A 58 1.69 14.69 -3.66
C ILE A 58 1.46 15.17 -5.09
N LEU A 59 0.68 14.41 -5.87
CA LEU A 59 0.46 14.63 -7.30
C LEU A 59 -0.97 15.11 -7.60
N SER A 60 -1.86 15.08 -6.61
CA SER A 60 -3.26 15.45 -6.72
C SER A 60 -3.79 16.01 -5.41
N ASP A 61 -5.07 16.40 -5.39
CA ASP A 61 -5.75 16.89 -4.18
C ASP A 61 -6.19 15.77 -3.21
N ALA A 62 -5.92 14.50 -3.56
CA ALA A 62 -6.18 13.38 -2.67
C ALA A 62 -5.20 13.34 -1.48
N THR A 63 -5.53 12.56 -0.46
CA THR A 63 -4.72 12.44 0.76
C THR A 63 -3.71 11.31 0.71
N VAL A 64 -4.11 10.15 0.18
CA VAL A 64 -3.28 8.94 0.11
C VAL A 64 -3.38 8.33 -1.28
N ARG A 65 -2.26 7.80 -1.78
CA ARG A 65 -2.20 6.97 -2.97
C ARG A 65 -1.79 5.55 -2.61
N LEU A 66 -2.45 4.60 -3.24
CA LEU A 66 -2.15 3.17 -3.18
C LEU A 66 -1.79 2.69 -4.58
N VAL A 67 -0.65 2.00 -4.75
CA VAL A 67 -0.21 1.39 -6.01
C VAL A 67 -0.02 -0.11 -5.80
N ARG A 68 -0.51 -0.91 -6.73
CA ARG A 68 -0.48 -2.38 -6.67
C ARG A 68 0.36 -2.96 -7.80
N LYS A 69 1.07 -4.03 -7.46
CA LYS A 69 1.78 -4.90 -8.40
C LYS A 69 1.36 -6.35 -8.13
N ARG A 70 1.27 -7.16 -9.18
CA ARG A 70 1.12 -8.63 -9.10
C ARG A 70 2.13 -9.27 -10.03
N GLY A 71 2.96 -10.17 -9.48
CA GLY A 71 4.15 -10.64 -10.18
C GLY A 71 4.97 -9.45 -10.68
N CYS A 72 5.38 -9.50 -11.95
CA CYS A 72 6.15 -8.44 -12.59
C CYS A 72 5.29 -7.29 -13.17
N SER A 73 3.97 -7.32 -13.01
CA SER A 73 3.05 -6.41 -13.70
C SER A 73 2.39 -5.39 -12.76
N ASP A 74 2.03 -4.23 -13.32
CA ASP A 74 1.14 -3.25 -12.68
C ASP A 74 -0.27 -3.81 -12.49
N ALA A 75 -0.78 -3.69 -11.28
CA ALA A 75 -2.13 -4.12 -10.90
C ALA A 75 -3.01 -2.92 -10.49
N GLY A 76 -2.68 -1.73 -10.99
CA GLY A 76 -3.48 -0.52 -10.84
C GLY A 76 -3.14 0.33 -9.61
N SER A 77 -3.84 1.45 -9.48
CA SER A 77 -3.68 2.39 -8.38
C SER A 77 -5.01 3.04 -7.99
N ASN A 78 -5.09 3.49 -6.74
CA ASN A 78 -6.23 4.22 -6.21
C ASN A 78 -5.74 5.44 -5.43
N THR A 79 -6.59 6.46 -5.36
CA THR A 79 -6.41 7.63 -4.52
C THR A 79 -7.56 7.70 -3.51
N PHE A 80 -7.27 8.22 -2.31
CA PHE A 80 -8.23 8.32 -1.22
C PHE A 80 -8.15 9.72 -0.61
N ASP A 81 -9.30 10.32 -0.37
CA ASP A 81 -9.43 11.67 0.21
C ASP A 81 -9.41 11.65 1.74
N SER A 82 -9.28 10.48 2.35
CA SER A 82 -9.12 10.32 3.80
C SER A 82 -8.17 9.19 4.15
N LEU A 83 -7.51 9.36 5.29
CA LEU A 83 -6.59 8.36 5.81
C LEU A 83 -7.32 7.06 6.20
N ASP A 84 -8.49 7.18 6.82
CA ASP A 84 -9.25 6.01 7.28
C ASP A 84 -9.75 5.15 6.11
N ALA A 85 -10.23 5.79 5.02
CA ALA A 85 -10.62 5.06 3.80
C ALA A 85 -9.45 4.31 3.17
N ALA A 86 -8.24 4.90 3.20
CA ALA A 86 -7.04 4.25 2.70
C ALA A 86 -6.65 3.05 3.58
N VAL A 87 -6.64 3.20 4.91
CA VAL A 87 -6.30 2.12 5.85
C VAL A 87 -7.26 0.94 5.71
N ASP A 88 -8.55 1.21 5.59
CA ASP A 88 -9.58 0.20 5.35
C ASP A 88 -9.37 -0.54 4.02
N ALA A 89 -9.06 0.21 2.95
CA ALA A 89 -8.80 -0.37 1.64
C ALA A 89 -7.53 -1.25 1.64
N VAL A 90 -6.46 -0.79 2.27
CA VAL A 90 -5.21 -1.57 2.42
C VAL A 90 -5.47 -2.86 3.18
N SER A 91 -6.20 -2.79 4.30
CA SER A 91 -6.52 -3.96 5.12
C SER A 91 -7.32 -5.01 4.35
N ARG A 92 -8.31 -4.58 3.56
CA ARG A 92 -9.08 -5.49 2.70
C ARG A 92 -8.23 -6.10 1.59
N GLU A 93 -7.40 -5.30 0.94
CA GLU A 93 -6.58 -5.76 -0.19
C GLU A 93 -5.53 -6.78 0.26
N LEU A 94 -4.85 -6.54 1.39
CA LEU A 94 -3.86 -7.48 1.94
C LEU A 94 -4.46 -8.86 2.20
N ASN A 95 -5.64 -8.90 2.81
CA ASN A 95 -6.35 -10.14 3.09
C ASN A 95 -6.88 -10.80 1.81
N HIS A 96 -7.44 -10.02 0.88
CA HIS A 96 -7.96 -10.54 -0.37
C HIS A 96 -6.85 -11.19 -1.22
N VAL A 97 -5.70 -10.54 -1.34
CA VAL A 97 -4.57 -11.06 -2.10
C VAL A 97 -3.97 -12.29 -1.42
N LEU A 98 -3.82 -12.27 -0.09
CA LEU A 98 -3.32 -13.44 0.64
C LEU A 98 -4.22 -14.67 0.45
N ALA A 99 -5.54 -14.48 0.50
CA ALA A 99 -6.49 -15.55 0.23
C ALA A 99 -6.35 -16.10 -1.20
N ALA A 100 -6.28 -15.21 -2.19
CA ALA A 100 -6.16 -15.62 -3.59
C ALA A 100 -4.86 -16.40 -3.88
N VAL A 101 -3.73 -15.98 -3.31
CA VAL A 101 -2.45 -16.69 -3.48
C VAL A 101 -2.48 -18.07 -2.83
N ASN A 102 -3.06 -18.19 -1.63
CA ASN A 102 -3.19 -19.48 -0.96
C ASN A 102 -4.10 -20.46 -1.73
N GLU A 103 -5.15 -19.95 -2.39
CA GLU A 103 -6.01 -20.75 -3.26
C GLU A 103 -5.27 -21.24 -4.53
N ASP A 104 -4.41 -20.40 -5.11
CA ASP A 104 -3.59 -20.77 -6.27
C ASP A 104 -2.52 -21.82 -5.92
N GLU A 105 -1.90 -21.75 -4.73
CA GLU A 105 -0.92 -22.76 -4.28
C GLU A 105 -1.54 -24.12 -3.94
N ALA A 106 -2.84 -24.16 -3.61
CA ALA A 106 -3.55 -25.39 -3.28
C ALA A 106 -4.02 -26.19 -4.51
N ARG A 107 -3.91 -25.62 -5.71
CA ARG A 107 -4.33 -26.22 -6.98
C ARG A 107 -3.17 -26.95 -7.67
#